data_AF-A0A0G4E598-F1
#
_entry.id   AF-A0A0G4E598-F1
#
_cell.length_a   1.000
_cell.length_b   1.000
_cell.length_c   1.000
_cell.angle_alpha   90.00
_cell.angle_beta   90.00
_cell.angle_gamma   90.00
#
_symmetry.space_group_name_H-M   'P 1'
#
loop_
_entity.id
_entity.type
_entity.pdbx_description
1 polymer ?
#
loop_
_entity_poly.entity_id
_entity_poly.type
_entity_poly.pdbx_seq_one_letter_code
_entity_poly.pdbx_strand_id
1 'polypeptide(L)'
;MEKPADDVDQASVEEERQKMLRMLERDRLNLPKLRRAIERIEDRNFGYCEETGEPIGIKRLLARPATTLCIEAKQRKELREKHLRVA
;
A
#
# COMPACT_ATOMS: atom_id res chain seq x y z
N MET A 1 -24.45 16.56 18.58
CA MET A 1 -24.42 15.63 19.72
C MET A 1 -24.75 14.27 19.14
N GLU A 2 -23.73 13.42 18.94
CA GLU A 2 -23.97 12.05 18.45
C GLU A 2 -24.86 11.34 19.45
N LYS A 3 -25.94 10.75 18.94
CA LYS A 3 -26.91 10.03 19.75
C LYS A 3 -26.18 8.78 20.27
N PRO A 4 -26.11 8.54 21.59
CA PRO A 4 -25.47 7.34 22.10
C PRO A 4 -26.17 6.11 21.51
N ALA A 5 -25.39 5.22 20.91
CA ALA A 5 -25.88 3.96 20.35
C ALA A 5 -26.61 3.18 21.46
N ASP A 6 -27.84 2.76 21.18
CA ASP A 6 -28.51 1.80 22.05
C ASP A 6 -27.81 0.44 21.94
N ASP A 7 -28.13 -0.50 22.84
CA ASP A 7 -27.45 -1.80 22.91
C ASP A 7 -27.54 -2.60 21.59
N VAL A 8 -28.52 -2.29 20.73
CA VAL A 8 -28.70 -2.93 19.42
C VAL A 8 -27.75 -2.34 18.38
N ASP A 9 -27.51 -1.04 18.42
CA ASP A 9 -26.63 -0.33 17.49
C ASP A 9 -25.12 -0.46 17.83
N GLN A 10 -24.78 -0.86 19.06
CA GLN A 10 -23.38 -0.96 19.52
C GLN A 10 -22.52 -1.88 18.65
N ALA A 11 -23.08 -3.01 18.19
CA ALA A 11 -22.35 -3.96 17.36
C ALA A 11 -21.95 -3.35 16.00
N SER A 12 -22.87 -2.61 15.37
CA SER A 12 -22.63 -1.95 14.09
C SER A 12 -21.64 -0.81 14.21
N VAL A 13 -21.74 0.02 15.27
CA VAL A 13 -20.81 1.13 15.53
C VAL A 13 -19.39 0.62 15.74
N GLU A 14 -19.22 -0.45 16.52
CA GLU A 14 -17.89 -1.03 16.75
C GLU A 14 -17.31 -1.66 15.47
N GLU A 15 -18.14 -2.29 14.62
CA GLU A 15 -17.69 -2.81 13.32
C GLU A 15 -17.20 -1.67 12.40
N GLU A 16 -17.94 -0.58 12.30
CA GLU A 16 -17.54 0.60 11.53
C GLU A 16 -16.25 1.22 12.08
N ARG A 17 -16.13 1.33 13.41
CA ARG A 17 -14.92 1.79 14.07
C ARG A 17 -13.71 0.92 13.73
N GLN A 18 -13.86 -0.40 13.77
CA GLN A 18 -12.79 -1.33 13.41
C GLN A 18 -12.40 -1.20 11.93
N LYS A 19 -13.36 -1.01 11.02
CA LYS A 19 -13.08 -0.74 9.61
C LYS A 19 -12.27 0.55 9.43
N MET A 20 -12.65 1.63 10.11
CA MET A 20 -11.92 2.89 10.08
C MET A 20 -10.48 2.74 10.60
N LEU A 21 -10.28 2.05 11.72
CA LEU A 21 -8.94 1.80 12.26
C LEU A 21 -8.05 1.03 11.29
N ARG A 22 -8.59 0.04 10.58
CA ARG A 22 -7.83 -0.71 9.55
C ARG A 22 -7.46 0.15 8.35
N MET A 23 -8.35 1.05 7.91
CA MET A 23 -8.06 2.00 6.83
C MET A 23 -6.97 2.99 7.23
N LEU A 24 -7.09 3.56 8.45
CA LEU A 24 -6.10 4.48 9.00
C LEU A 24 -4.71 3.82 9.12
N GLU A 25 -4.63 2.58 9.59
CA GLU A 25 -3.34 1.87 9.67
C GLU A 25 -2.74 1.64 8.27
N ARG A 26 -3.57 1.30 7.28
CA ARG A 26 -3.11 1.15 5.89
C ARG A 26 -2.55 2.47 5.35
N ASP A 27 -3.21 3.59 5.62
CA ASP A 27 -2.79 4.91 5.16
C ASP A 27 -1.50 5.36 5.87
N ARG A 28 -1.41 5.13 7.18
CA ARG A 28 -0.21 5.36 7.98
C ARG A 28 1.00 4.62 7.41
N LEU A 29 0.83 3.35 7.02
CA LEU A 29 1.89 2.55 6.39
C LEU A 29 2.17 2.94 4.92
N ASN A 30 1.23 3.61 4.25
CA ASN A 30 1.39 4.03 2.86
C ASN A 30 2.08 5.39 2.74
N LEU A 31 1.85 6.30 3.69
CA LEU A 31 2.47 7.63 3.72
C LEU A 31 4.01 7.62 3.59
N PRO A 32 4.78 6.80 4.33
CA PRO A 32 6.24 6.78 4.16
C PRO A 32 6.66 6.28 2.78
N LYS A 33 5.86 5.42 2.13
CA LYS A 33 6.16 4.94 0.76
C LYS A 33 5.99 6.05 -0.27
N LEU A 34 5.01 6.94 -0.07
CA LEU A 34 4.83 8.13 -0.90
C LEU A 34 5.96 9.14 -0.68
N ARG A 35 6.40 9.37 0.56
CA ARG A 35 7.55 10.22 0.85
C ARG A 35 8.81 9.71 0.14
N ARG A 36 9.09 8.40 0.23
CA ARG A 36 10.20 7.77 -0.50
C ARG A 36 10.08 7.93 -2.02
N ALA A 37 8.87 7.92 -2.57
CA ALA A 37 8.67 8.14 -3.99
C ALA A 37 9.06 9.57 -4.41
N ILE A 38 8.79 10.57 -3.56
CA ILE A 38 9.20 11.97 -3.77
C ILE A 38 10.73 12.09 -3.72
N GLU A 39 11.38 11.51 -2.71
CA GLU A 39 12.85 11.48 -2.60
C GLU A 39 13.49 10.89 -3.87
N ARG A 40 12.92 9.80 -4.41
CA ARG A 40 13.42 9.21 -5.66
C ARG A 40 13.26 10.12 -6.88
N ILE A 41 12.28 11.01 -6.89
CA ILE A 41 12.13 12.01 -7.97
C ILE A 41 13.27 13.02 -7.87
N GLU A 42 13.58 13.48 -6.66
CA GLU A 42 14.69 14.40 -6.39
C GLU A 42 16.04 13.78 -6.79
N ASP A 43 16.23 12.49 -6.49
CA ASP A 43 17.42 11.71 -6.84
C ASP A 43 17.49 11.29 -8.32
N ARG A 44 16.50 11.67 -9.16
CA ARG A 44 16.36 11.26 -10.57
C ARG A 44 16.31 9.74 -10.82
N ASN A 45 16.01 8.97 -9.78
CA ASN A 45 15.88 7.52 -9.84
C ASN A 45 14.41 7.05 -9.92
N PHE A 46 13.46 7.97 -9.95
CA PHE A 46 12.05 7.66 -10.08
C PHE A 46 11.72 7.03 -11.44
N GLY A 47 10.82 6.06 -11.43
CA GLY A 47 10.40 5.37 -12.64
C GLY A 47 11.24 4.17 -13.05
N TYR A 48 12.27 3.80 -12.29
CA TYR A 48 13.08 2.59 -12.52
C TYR A 48 12.88 1.53 -11.43
N CYS A 49 13.03 0.27 -11.77
CA CYS A 49 12.90 -0.86 -10.86
C CYS A 49 14.11 -0.94 -9.92
N GLU A 50 13.89 -0.99 -8.62
CA GLU A 50 14.99 -1.13 -7.62
C GLU A 50 15.70 -2.49 -7.69
N GLU A 51 15.07 -3.52 -8.28
CA GLU A 51 15.65 -4.87 -8.37
C GLU A 51 16.39 -5.12 -9.69
N THR A 52 15.83 -4.64 -10.81
CA THR A 52 16.36 -4.94 -12.16
C THR A 52 16.98 -3.72 -12.85
N GLY A 53 16.74 -2.50 -12.37
CA GLY A 53 17.12 -1.27 -13.05
C GLY A 53 16.26 -0.91 -14.27
N GLU A 54 15.30 -1.75 -14.65
CA GLU A 54 14.46 -1.54 -15.83
C GLU A 54 13.40 -0.46 -15.61
N PRO A 55 12.94 0.22 -16.68
CA PRO A 55 11.88 1.21 -16.57
C PRO A 55 10.55 0.57 -16.11
N ILE A 56 9.89 1.21 -15.16
CA ILE A 56 8.54 0.89 -14.71
C ILE A 56 7.55 1.52 -15.69
N GLY A 57 6.64 0.71 -16.24
CA GLY A 57 5.65 1.20 -17.21
C GLY A 57 4.82 2.39 -16.68
N ILE A 58 4.65 3.41 -17.51
CA ILE A 58 3.98 4.67 -17.14
C ILE A 58 2.57 4.43 -16.59
N LYS A 59 1.77 3.56 -17.23
CA LYS A 59 0.42 3.19 -16.76
C LYS A 59 0.43 2.65 -15.32
N ARG A 60 1.49 1.93 -14.93
CA ARG A 60 1.66 1.40 -13.57
C ARG A 60 2.01 2.49 -12.57
N LEU A 61 2.88 3.43 -12.95
CA LEU A 61 3.22 4.59 -12.11
C LEU A 61 2.01 5.50 -11.90
N LEU A 62 1.21 5.74 -12.93
CA LEU A 62 -0.05 6.50 -12.83
C LEU A 62 -1.06 5.82 -11.89
N ALA A 63 -1.18 4.50 -11.94
CA ALA A 63 -2.06 3.75 -11.06
C ALA A 63 -1.52 3.66 -9.61
N ARG A 64 -0.20 3.57 -9.44
CA ARG A 64 0.44 3.42 -8.13
C ARG A 64 1.83 4.08 -8.11
N PRO A 65 1.93 5.39 -7.79
CA PRO A 65 3.18 6.15 -7.90
C PRO A 65 4.24 5.71 -6.88
N ALA A 66 3.84 5.11 -5.75
CA ALA A 66 4.75 4.57 -4.74
C ALA A 66 5.37 3.19 -5.10
N THR A 67 5.15 2.67 -6.31
CA THR A 67 5.74 1.39 -6.73
C THR A 67 7.23 1.53 -6.97
N THR A 68 8.01 0.58 -6.45
CA THR A 68 9.47 0.54 -6.63
C THR A 68 9.95 -0.58 -7.55
N LEU A 69 9.04 -1.48 -7.96
CA LEU A 69 9.35 -2.65 -8.78
C LEU A 69 8.59 -2.63 -10.10
N CYS A 70 9.24 -3.16 -11.16
CA CYS A 70 8.59 -3.53 -12.40
C CYS A 70 7.62 -4.71 -12.17
N ILE A 71 6.78 -5.01 -13.16
CA ILE A 71 5.76 -6.06 -13.06
C ILE A 71 6.41 -7.42 -12.80
N GLU A 72 7.44 -7.75 -13.58
CA GLU A 72 8.13 -9.04 -13.48
C GLU A 72 8.81 -9.23 -12.13
N ALA A 73 9.56 -8.23 -11.65
CA ALA A 73 10.17 -8.26 -10.32
C ALA A 73 9.11 -8.42 -9.23
N LYS A 74 7.98 -7.71 -9.35
CA LYS A 74 6.89 -7.83 -8.38
C LYS A 74 6.26 -9.22 -8.38
N GLN A 75 6.06 -9.82 -9.56
CA GLN A 75 5.54 -11.19 -9.70
C GLN A 75 6.49 -12.23 -9.09
N ARG A 76 7.80 -12.12 -9.36
CA ARG A 76 8.81 -12.99 -8.74
C ARG A 76 8.79 -12.89 -7.22
N LYS A 77 8.70 -11.68 -6.68
CA LYS A 77 8.62 -11.44 -5.24
C LYS A 77 7.35 -12.07 -4.63
N GLU A 78 6.21 -11.91 -5.27
CA GLU A 78 4.94 -12.50 -4.81
C GLU A 78 4.96 -14.03 -4.86
N LEU A 79 5.58 -14.64 -5.87
CA LEU A 79 5.75 -16.09 -5.94
C LEU A 79 6.62 -16.61 -4.79
N ARG A 80 7.74 -15.93 -4.49
CA ARG A 80 8.60 -16.26 -3.34
C ARG A 80 7.85 -16.13 -2.02
N GLU A 81 7.13 -15.02 -1.82
CA GLU A 81 6.31 -14.81 -0.62
C GLU A 81 5.23 -15.88 -0.44
N LYS A 82 4.62 -16.37 -1.54
CA LYS A 82 3.65 -17.47 -1.47
C LYS A 82 4.30 -18.78 -1.00
N HIS A 83 5.46 -19.14 -1.54
CA HIS A 83 6.16 -20.36 -1.12
C HIS A 83 6.58 -20.30 0.36
N LEU A 84 7.03 -19.12 0.83
CA LEU A 84 7.40 -18.89 2.24
C LEU A 84 6.24 -18.95 3.22
N ARG A 85 4.99 -18.70 2.79
CA ARG A 85 3.81 -18.77 3.65
C ARG A 85 3.24 -20.19 3.79
N VAL A 86 3.68 -21.10 2.93
CA VAL A 86 3.19 -22.49 2.85
C VAL A 86 4.18 -23.48 3.45
N ALA A 87 5.46 -23.10 3.56
CA ALA A 87 6.51 -23.83 4.29
C ALA A 87 6.49 -23.50 5.79
#